data_AF-A0A4S2GXD9-F1
#
_entry.id   AF-A0A4S2GXD9-F1
#
_cell.length_a   1.000
_cell.length_b   1.000
_cell.length_c   1.000
_cell.angle_alpha   90.00
_cell.angle_beta   90.00
_cell.angle_gamma   90.00
#
_symmetry.space_group_name_H-M   'P 1'
#
loop_
_entity.id
_entity.type
_entity.pdbx_description
1 polymer ?
#
loop_
_entity_poly.entity_id
_entity_poly.type
_entity_poly.pdbx_seq_one_letter_code
_entity_poly.pdbx_strand_id
1 'polypeptide(L)'
;MAKLDQIEQFNIGNIFPESYEDTYLATRHIAEKPIDIPENVIVKLKEKIVENGVYFGDDNLLREIVAGLVKGNIILQGPPGTGKTTLAKIICEVFHVNFDEATAISDWTTYDTIGGLQPDTDEAGHEILKGKNGCIVESIIHCCNSVVQNEHYDGAKQASWLILDELNRCEIDKVFGELFTAFGNDSLTTAKSIRLWYEKDENKKCIYIPNRYRIIGAMNNIDKNFVFDISQGLSRRFTFIEILPPAEEYFETEVENAKIQAKKRVIGKVGNYGAQKINDSFFETLNNHGAFLSSEREMKDFIRHIRYQRAEDASYLGLALGTAQIIDAYETLYISLILDGSDFAILEKKDVLSMIDMVVASRIVPQIDGFDYMKLNAFYTAISEKSEFNMFDKSKSAILKYIH
;
A
#
# COMPACT_ATOMS: atom_id res chain seq x y z
N MET A 1 -2.33 46.51 -4.53
CA MET A 1 -2.05 47.02 -3.17
C MET A 1 -2.74 46.16 -2.13
N ALA A 2 -4.08 46.09 -2.05
CA ALA A 2 -4.78 45.29 -1.03
C ALA A 2 -4.34 43.80 -0.91
N LYS A 3 -4.12 43.08 -2.03
CA LYS A 3 -3.64 41.68 -1.99
C LYS A 3 -2.18 41.56 -1.52
N LEU A 4 -1.33 42.54 -1.83
CA LEU A 4 0.07 42.58 -1.35
C LEU A 4 0.14 42.87 0.15
N ASP A 5 -0.65 43.84 0.63
CA ASP A 5 -0.74 44.15 2.06
C ASP A 5 -1.26 42.94 2.85
N GLN A 6 -2.21 42.16 2.31
CA GLN A 6 -2.67 40.92 2.94
C GLN A 6 -1.59 39.83 2.99
N ILE A 7 -0.82 39.64 1.91
CA ILE A 7 0.29 38.67 1.88
C ILE A 7 1.38 39.03 2.90
N GLU A 8 1.69 40.32 3.07
CA GLU A 8 2.61 40.76 4.12
C GLU A 8 2.07 40.44 5.52
N GLN A 9 0.77 40.66 5.76
CA GLN A 9 0.14 40.30 7.04
C GLN A 9 0.17 38.77 7.30
N PHE A 10 -0.01 37.94 6.27
CA PHE A 10 0.14 36.48 6.36
C PHE A 10 1.59 36.09 6.69
N ASN A 11 2.56 36.70 6.03
CA ASN A 11 3.98 36.40 6.25
C ASN A 11 4.45 36.78 7.67
N ILE A 12 3.91 37.86 8.24
CA ILE A 12 4.22 38.31 9.61
C ILE A 12 3.42 37.53 10.67
N GLY A 13 2.34 36.83 10.28
CA GLY A 13 1.54 35.98 11.16
C GLY A 13 0.41 36.70 11.87
N ASN A 14 0.01 37.88 11.40
CA ASN A 14 -1.09 38.66 11.99
C ASN A 14 -2.46 38.12 11.58
N ILE A 15 -2.55 37.50 10.40
CA ILE A 15 -3.76 36.89 9.84
C ILE A 15 -3.33 35.56 9.21
N PHE A 16 -4.21 34.56 9.19
CA PHE A 16 -3.98 33.28 8.52
C PHE A 16 -4.78 33.21 7.21
N PRO A 17 -4.16 32.74 6.10
CA PRO A 17 -4.88 32.57 4.84
C PRO A 17 -5.75 31.31 4.86
N GLU A 18 -6.82 31.29 4.06
CA GLU A 18 -7.61 30.06 3.84
C GLU A 18 -6.84 29.00 3.03
N SER A 19 -5.89 29.45 2.21
CA SER A 19 -4.96 28.60 1.44
C SER A 19 -3.60 29.28 1.31
N TYR A 20 -2.51 28.51 1.43
CA TYR A 20 -1.14 29.01 1.26
C TYR A 20 -0.68 29.13 -0.20
N GLU A 21 -1.57 28.91 -1.18
CA GLU A 21 -1.24 29.04 -2.61
C GLU A 21 -0.65 30.41 -2.98
N ASP A 22 -1.04 31.48 -2.27
CA ASP A 22 -0.54 32.84 -2.53
C ASP A 22 0.79 33.15 -1.82
N THR A 23 1.13 32.44 -0.73
CA THR A 23 2.41 32.60 -0.03
C THR A 23 2.82 31.35 0.74
N TYR A 24 3.95 30.75 0.36
CA TYR A 24 4.51 29.61 1.08
C TYR A 24 5.30 30.03 2.32
N LEU A 25 5.81 31.27 2.38
CA LEU A 25 6.56 31.76 3.54
C LEU A 25 5.72 31.77 4.83
N ALA A 26 4.43 32.07 4.72
CA ALA A 26 3.52 32.11 5.86
C ALA A 26 3.33 30.74 6.54
N THR A 27 3.66 29.63 5.86
CA THR A 27 3.60 28.27 6.44
C THR A 27 4.52 28.10 7.65
N ARG A 28 5.49 29.00 7.87
CA ARG A 28 6.34 29.02 9.07
C ARG A 28 5.54 29.03 10.37
N HIS A 29 4.42 29.75 10.40
CA HIS A 29 3.61 29.95 11.62
C HIS A 29 2.87 28.69 12.07
N ILE A 30 2.72 27.72 11.19
CA ILE A 30 2.10 26.42 11.49
C ILE A 30 3.12 25.28 11.56
N ALA A 31 4.41 25.58 11.29
CA ALA A 31 5.46 24.57 11.17
C ALA A 31 5.69 23.78 12.47
N GLU A 32 5.55 24.44 13.61
CA GLU A 32 5.86 23.86 14.92
C GLU A 32 4.72 23.02 15.52
N LYS A 33 3.54 23.01 14.90
CA LYS A 33 2.37 22.34 15.46
C LYS A 33 2.58 20.82 15.57
N PRO A 34 2.37 20.22 16.75
CA PRO A 34 2.58 18.78 16.96
C PRO A 34 1.43 17.96 16.38
N ILE A 35 1.70 16.72 15.99
CA ILE A 35 0.69 15.73 15.58
C ILE A 35 -0.21 15.36 16.78
N ASP A 36 -1.51 15.24 16.54
CA ASP A 36 -2.46 14.76 17.54
C ASP A 36 -2.63 13.24 17.39
N ILE A 37 -2.34 12.48 18.44
CA ILE A 37 -2.51 11.03 18.45
C ILE A 37 -3.91 10.72 18.99
N PRO A 38 -4.79 10.05 18.24
CA PRO A 38 -6.12 9.69 18.72
C PRO A 38 -6.05 8.81 19.97
N GLU A 39 -6.98 9.02 20.91
CA GLU A 39 -7.14 8.10 22.04
C GLU A 39 -7.45 6.68 21.54
N ASN A 40 -6.85 5.69 22.21
CA ASN A 40 -6.96 4.27 21.87
C ASN A 40 -6.60 3.95 20.40
N VAL A 41 -5.63 4.68 19.82
CA VAL A 41 -5.20 4.53 18.42
C VAL A 41 -4.97 3.07 17.99
N ILE A 42 -4.36 2.24 18.85
CA ILE A 42 -4.10 0.82 18.54
C ILE A 42 -5.40 0.04 18.40
N VAL A 43 -6.38 0.27 19.27
CA VAL A 43 -7.68 -0.41 19.21
C VAL A 43 -8.43 0.03 17.95
N LYS A 44 -8.48 1.33 17.67
CA LYS A 44 -9.11 1.87 16.45
C LYS A 44 -8.47 1.34 15.16
N LEU A 45 -7.14 1.24 15.13
CA LEU A 45 -6.42 0.63 14.01
C LEU A 45 -6.85 -0.82 13.81
N LYS A 46 -6.89 -1.63 14.88
CA LYS A 46 -7.35 -3.03 14.79
C LYS A 46 -8.76 -3.15 14.27
N GLU A 47 -9.69 -2.36 14.82
CA GLU A 47 -11.09 -2.35 14.38
C GLU A 47 -11.18 -2.04 12.89
N LYS A 48 -10.49 -0.98 12.44
CA LYS A 48 -10.48 -0.58 11.02
C LYS A 48 -9.80 -1.59 10.10
N ILE A 49 -8.74 -2.25 10.57
CA ILE A 49 -8.06 -3.33 9.84
C ILE A 49 -9.04 -4.48 9.58
N VAL A 50 -9.76 -4.91 10.61
CA VAL A 50 -10.75 -5.99 10.52
C VAL A 50 -11.93 -5.56 9.64
N GLU A 51 -12.44 -4.33 9.77
CA GLU A 51 -13.50 -3.78 8.92
C GLU A 51 -13.14 -3.81 7.42
N ASN A 52 -11.88 -3.53 7.09
CA ASN A 52 -11.37 -3.55 5.73
C ASN A 52 -11.01 -4.97 5.24
N GLY A 53 -11.18 -5.99 6.07
CA GLY A 53 -10.92 -7.39 5.73
C GLY A 53 -9.44 -7.68 5.50
N VAL A 54 -8.54 -6.85 6.05
CA VAL A 54 -7.10 -7.13 6.06
C VAL A 54 -6.72 -7.65 7.45
N TYR A 55 -5.66 -8.43 7.53
CA TYR A 55 -5.20 -8.94 8.80
C TYR A 55 -3.70 -8.71 8.94
N PHE A 56 -3.30 -8.00 10.00
CA PHE A 56 -1.91 -7.65 10.26
C PHE A 56 -1.52 -8.07 11.67
N GLY A 57 -0.76 -9.15 11.76
CA GLY A 57 0.08 -9.53 12.91
C GLY A 57 -0.47 -9.29 14.32
N ASP A 58 0.44 -9.03 15.24
CA ASP A 58 0.20 -8.77 16.65
C ASP A 58 0.18 -7.27 16.98
N ASP A 59 -0.18 -6.93 18.23
CA ASP A 59 -0.23 -5.55 18.72
C ASP A 59 1.11 -4.81 18.62
N ASN A 60 2.22 -5.54 18.55
CA ASN A 60 3.55 -4.95 18.52
C ASN A 60 3.80 -4.25 17.19
N LEU A 61 3.36 -4.84 16.08
CA LEU A 61 3.45 -4.19 14.76
C LEU A 61 2.70 -2.85 14.73
N LEU A 62 1.47 -2.81 15.28
CA LEU A 62 0.70 -1.57 15.33
C LEU A 62 1.35 -0.51 16.22
N ARG A 63 1.98 -0.93 17.33
CA ARG A 63 2.75 -0.03 18.19
C ARG A 63 3.99 0.50 17.49
N GLU A 64 4.68 -0.31 16.71
CA GLU A 64 5.82 0.10 15.90
C GLU A 64 5.41 1.14 14.84
N ILE A 65 4.26 0.93 14.18
CA ILE A 65 3.66 1.89 13.24
C ILE A 65 3.40 3.23 13.92
N VAL A 66 2.68 3.22 15.05
CA VAL A 66 2.37 4.45 15.77
C VAL A 66 3.65 5.13 16.27
N ALA A 67 4.61 4.39 16.82
CA ALA A 67 5.89 4.94 17.27
C ALA A 67 6.69 5.54 16.10
N GLY A 68 6.72 4.87 14.94
CA GLY A 68 7.35 5.35 13.72
C GLY A 68 6.72 6.65 13.23
N LEU A 69 5.39 6.75 13.23
CA LEU A 69 4.66 7.97 12.89
C LEU A 69 4.89 9.10 13.88
N VAL A 70 5.06 8.81 15.18
CA VAL A 70 5.40 9.85 16.15
C VAL A 70 6.81 10.38 15.88
N LYS A 71 7.76 9.50 15.57
CA LYS A 71 9.14 9.86 15.23
C LYS A 71 9.24 10.66 13.92
N GLY A 72 8.44 10.32 12.92
CA GLY A 72 8.48 10.97 11.62
C GLY A 72 7.88 10.12 10.52
N ASN A 73 8.55 10.07 9.37
CA ASN A 73 8.07 9.33 8.22
C ASN A 73 8.30 7.82 8.38
N ILE A 74 7.45 7.02 7.74
CA ILE A 74 7.55 5.55 7.79
C ILE A 74 7.59 4.95 6.39
N ILE A 75 8.23 3.79 6.26
CA ILE A 75 8.17 2.94 5.08
C ILE A 75 7.64 1.59 5.52
N LEU A 76 6.48 1.23 4.98
CA LEU A 76 5.90 -0.10 5.08
C LEU A 76 6.55 -0.97 4.00
N GLN A 77 7.30 -1.99 4.42
CA GLN A 77 8.04 -2.86 3.52
C GLN A 77 7.58 -4.30 3.70
N GLY A 78 7.53 -5.09 2.63
CA GLY A 78 7.16 -6.49 2.74
C GLY A 78 6.74 -7.11 1.42
N PRO A 79 6.32 -8.38 1.43
CA PRO A 79 5.87 -9.08 0.24
C PRO A 79 4.72 -8.34 -0.46
N PRO A 80 4.57 -8.49 -1.80
CA PRO A 80 3.45 -7.91 -2.52
C PRO A 80 2.14 -8.46 -1.98
N GLY A 81 1.08 -7.67 -2.05
CA GLY A 81 -0.27 -8.10 -1.67
C GLY A 81 -0.51 -8.32 -0.17
N THR A 82 0.42 -7.92 0.70
CA THR A 82 0.23 -7.91 2.16
C THR A 82 -0.68 -6.78 2.67
N GLY A 83 -1.14 -5.86 1.79
CA GLY A 83 -2.09 -4.80 2.17
C GLY A 83 -1.46 -3.50 2.67
N LYS A 84 -0.17 -3.26 2.41
CA LYS A 84 0.57 -2.05 2.84
C LYS A 84 -0.12 -0.73 2.47
N THR A 85 -0.55 -0.58 1.22
CA THR A 85 -1.26 0.64 0.76
C THR A 85 -2.62 0.79 1.44
N THR A 86 -3.35 -0.32 1.67
CA THR A 86 -4.59 -0.32 2.44
C THR A 86 -4.33 0.09 3.90
N LEU A 87 -3.27 -0.42 4.51
CA LEU A 87 -2.86 -0.06 5.87
C LEU A 87 -2.51 1.42 5.97
N ALA A 88 -1.78 1.98 5.01
CA ALA A 88 -1.48 3.41 4.94
C ALA A 88 -2.76 4.26 4.95
N LYS A 89 -3.78 3.87 4.16
CA LYS A 89 -5.08 4.55 4.10
C LYS A 89 -5.85 4.44 5.43
N ILE A 90 -5.85 3.27 6.06
CA ILE A 90 -6.46 3.05 7.38
C ILE A 90 -5.79 3.92 8.44
N ILE A 91 -4.47 4.00 8.43
CA ILE A 91 -3.71 4.88 9.34
C ILE A 91 -4.19 6.32 9.17
N CYS A 92 -4.28 6.82 7.93
CA CYS A 92 -4.76 8.18 7.67
C CYS A 92 -6.18 8.41 8.20
N GLU A 93 -7.08 7.44 8.01
CA GLU A 93 -8.44 7.49 8.54
C GLU A 93 -8.46 7.60 10.08
N VAL A 94 -7.72 6.73 10.77
CA VAL A 94 -7.67 6.68 12.23
C VAL A 94 -7.04 7.94 12.82
N PHE A 95 -5.98 8.45 12.21
CA PHE A 95 -5.37 9.72 12.59
C PHE A 95 -6.20 10.95 12.18
N HIS A 96 -7.37 10.77 11.56
CA HIS A 96 -8.22 11.88 11.11
C HIS A 96 -7.46 12.88 10.22
N VAL A 97 -6.66 12.36 9.28
CA VAL A 97 -5.95 13.14 8.27
C VAL A 97 -6.50 12.88 6.88
N ASN A 98 -6.33 13.86 5.99
CA ASN A 98 -6.45 13.64 4.55
C ASN A 98 -5.19 12.95 4.03
N PHE A 99 -5.23 12.47 2.79
CA PHE A 99 -4.02 11.98 2.14
C PHE A 99 -4.03 12.25 0.64
N ASP A 100 -2.84 12.50 0.11
CA ASP A 100 -2.52 12.46 -1.31
C ASP A 100 -1.85 11.11 -1.62
N GLU A 101 -2.05 10.58 -2.81
CA GLU A 101 -1.48 9.29 -3.24
C GLU A 101 -0.67 9.50 -4.52
N ALA A 102 0.57 9.02 -4.53
CA ALA A 102 1.41 9.01 -5.71
C ALA A 102 2.13 7.66 -5.83
N THR A 103 2.15 7.09 -7.04
CA THR A 103 2.83 5.82 -7.32
C THR A 103 4.16 6.10 -8.00
N ALA A 104 5.25 5.59 -7.41
CA ALA A 104 6.58 5.76 -7.95
C ALA A 104 6.79 4.92 -9.20
N ILE A 105 7.43 5.52 -10.20
CA ILE A 105 7.85 4.86 -11.44
C ILE A 105 9.36 5.00 -11.62
N SER A 106 9.96 4.17 -12.46
CA SER A 106 11.43 4.15 -12.69
C SER A 106 12.01 5.48 -13.13
N ASP A 107 11.23 6.25 -13.87
CA ASP A 107 11.69 7.47 -14.53
C ASP A 107 11.45 8.72 -13.66
N TRP A 108 10.99 8.54 -12.41
CA TRP A 108 10.84 9.65 -11.48
C TRP A 108 12.16 10.39 -11.26
N THR A 109 12.03 11.70 -11.18
CA THR A 109 13.12 12.62 -10.89
C THR A 109 12.72 13.58 -9.79
N THR A 110 13.63 14.49 -9.42
CA THR A 110 13.31 15.62 -8.54
C THR A 110 12.23 16.53 -9.12
N TYR A 111 12.02 16.52 -10.45
CA TYR A 111 10.94 17.26 -11.09
C TYR A 111 9.56 16.74 -10.65
N ASP A 112 9.39 15.42 -10.55
CA ASP A 112 8.11 14.80 -10.21
C ASP A 112 7.75 14.95 -8.73
N THR A 113 8.76 15.02 -7.87
CA THR A 113 8.58 15.04 -6.41
C THR A 113 8.70 16.44 -5.80
N ILE A 114 9.72 17.21 -6.16
CA ILE A 114 9.91 18.58 -5.69
C ILE A 114 9.25 19.57 -6.65
N GLY A 115 9.45 19.39 -7.95
CA GLY A 115 8.96 20.30 -8.98
C GLY A 115 10.06 20.86 -9.87
N GLY A 116 9.66 21.62 -10.89
CA GLY A 116 10.59 22.28 -11.80
C GLY A 116 9.92 23.24 -12.77
N LEU A 117 10.67 23.69 -13.76
CA LEU A 117 10.17 24.59 -14.79
C LEU A 117 9.53 23.80 -15.93
N GLN A 118 8.32 24.20 -16.34
CA GLN A 118 7.66 23.70 -17.53
C GLN A 118 7.33 24.84 -18.49
N PRO A 119 7.32 24.58 -19.80
CA PRO A 119 6.78 25.53 -20.77
C PRO A 119 5.29 25.74 -20.53
N ASP A 120 4.86 26.99 -20.59
CA ASP A 120 3.47 27.44 -20.50
C ASP A 120 3.27 28.61 -21.47
N THR A 121 2.03 29.06 -21.64
CA THR A 121 1.70 30.19 -22.52
C THR A 121 0.98 31.26 -21.71
N ASP A 122 1.44 32.51 -21.80
CA ASP A 122 0.76 33.63 -21.15
C ASP A 122 -0.57 33.99 -21.86
N GLU A 123 -1.37 34.88 -21.25
CA GLU A 123 -2.63 35.35 -21.85
C GLU A 123 -2.46 36.03 -23.22
N ALA A 124 -1.24 36.46 -23.55
CA ALA A 124 -0.89 37.10 -24.82
C ALA A 124 -0.34 36.11 -25.86
N GLY A 125 -0.23 34.82 -25.55
CA GLY A 125 0.25 33.79 -26.47
C GLY A 125 1.78 33.62 -26.50
N HIS A 126 2.53 34.24 -25.60
CA HIS A 126 3.98 34.08 -25.52
C HIS A 126 4.38 32.85 -24.72
N GLU A 127 5.40 32.13 -25.20
CA GLU A 127 6.02 31.04 -24.46
C GLU A 127 6.73 31.56 -23.21
N ILE A 128 6.32 31.05 -22.06
CA ILE A 128 6.91 31.36 -20.77
C ILE A 128 7.32 30.07 -20.06
N LEU A 129 8.26 30.19 -19.13
CA LEU A 129 8.58 29.10 -18.19
C LEU A 129 7.88 29.38 -16.86
N LYS A 130 7.03 28.44 -16.44
CA LYS A 130 6.30 28.47 -15.19
C LYS A 130 6.76 27.34 -14.27
N GLY A 131 6.84 27.63 -12.97
CA GLY A 131 7.09 26.63 -11.96
C GLY A 131 5.90 25.66 -11.86
N LYS A 132 6.19 24.37 -11.78
CA LYS A 132 5.23 23.33 -11.44
C LYS A 132 5.73 22.60 -10.19
N ASN A 133 4.85 22.47 -9.21
CA ASN A 133 5.12 21.72 -7.99
C ASN A 133 5.13 20.22 -8.29
N GLY A 134 6.00 19.48 -7.61
CA GLY A 134 5.96 18.03 -7.58
C GLY A 134 5.05 17.52 -6.47
N CYS A 135 4.79 16.20 -6.45
CA CYS A 135 3.80 15.59 -5.55
C CYS A 135 4.10 15.80 -4.05
N ILE A 136 5.38 15.90 -3.65
CA ILE A 136 5.76 16.16 -2.25
C ILE A 136 5.47 17.61 -1.87
N VAL A 137 5.75 18.56 -2.77
CA VAL A 137 5.48 19.98 -2.49
C VAL A 137 3.97 20.23 -2.47
N GLU A 138 3.22 19.67 -3.41
CA GLU A 138 1.76 19.77 -3.44
C GLU A 138 1.13 19.21 -2.16
N SER A 139 1.54 18.01 -1.72
CA SER A 139 1.02 17.42 -0.48
C SER A 139 1.41 18.18 0.78
N ILE A 140 2.57 18.83 0.83
CA ILE A 140 2.93 19.74 1.92
C ILE A 140 1.98 20.96 1.93
N ILE A 141 1.65 21.53 0.77
CA ILE A 141 0.69 22.65 0.68
C ILE A 141 -0.69 22.21 1.16
N HIS A 142 -1.19 21.04 0.72
CA HIS A 142 -2.45 20.47 1.19
C HIS A 142 -2.45 20.22 2.71
N CYS A 143 -1.31 19.79 3.26
CA CYS A 143 -1.12 19.64 4.69
C CYS A 143 -1.24 20.99 5.41
N CYS A 144 -0.52 22.01 4.93
CA CYS A 144 -0.57 23.35 5.49
C CYS A 144 -2.00 23.93 5.51
N ASN A 145 -2.75 23.74 4.42
CA ASN A 145 -4.14 24.15 4.32
C ASN A 145 -5.03 23.40 5.32
N SER A 146 -4.88 22.07 5.43
CA SER A 146 -5.63 21.25 6.39
C SER A 146 -5.35 21.66 7.84
N VAL A 147 -4.10 21.95 8.18
CA VAL A 147 -3.67 22.37 9.51
C VAL A 147 -4.27 23.72 9.92
N VAL A 148 -4.38 24.68 8.99
CA VAL A 148 -5.05 25.96 9.27
C VAL A 148 -6.55 25.79 9.39
N GLN A 149 -7.17 25.01 8.51
CA GLN A 149 -8.60 24.73 8.59
C GLN A 149 -8.99 24.08 9.91
N ASN A 150 -8.16 23.16 10.42
CA ASN A 150 -8.35 22.51 11.72
C ASN A 150 -8.37 23.50 12.91
N GLU A 151 -7.72 24.66 12.81
CA GLU A 151 -7.78 25.68 13.87
C GLU A 151 -9.04 26.53 13.82
N HIS A 152 -9.59 26.73 12.63
CA HIS A 152 -10.72 27.63 12.41
C HIS A 152 -12.07 26.91 12.41
N TYR A 153 -12.09 25.61 12.10
CA TYR A 153 -13.31 24.83 11.93
C TYR A 153 -13.27 23.54 12.75
N ASP A 154 -14.24 23.41 13.65
CA ASP A 154 -14.43 22.19 14.44
C ASP A 154 -14.80 21.01 13.53
N GLY A 155 -14.19 19.85 13.77
CA GLY A 155 -14.35 18.64 12.95
C GLY A 155 -13.51 18.57 11.67
N ALA A 156 -12.72 19.59 11.32
CA ALA A 156 -11.79 19.52 10.20
C ALA A 156 -10.62 18.57 10.47
N LYS A 157 -10.06 17.99 9.40
CA LYS A 157 -8.94 17.02 9.46
C LYS A 157 -7.68 17.68 9.98
N GLN A 158 -6.91 16.99 10.82
CA GLN A 158 -5.77 17.62 11.52
C GLN A 158 -4.58 17.96 10.59
N ALA A 159 -4.46 17.26 9.46
CA ALA A 159 -3.39 17.39 8.47
C ALA A 159 -3.76 16.67 7.15
N SER A 160 -2.89 16.79 6.15
CA SER A 160 -2.86 15.91 4.97
C SER A 160 -1.50 15.22 4.90
N TRP A 161 -1.46 13.92 4.62
CA TRP A 161 -0.23 13.14 4.49
C TRP A 161 -0.02 12.65 3.06
N LEU A 162 1.19 12.21 2.75
CA LEU A 162 1.51 11.64 1.45
C LEU A 162 1.71 10.13 1.53
N ILE A 163 0.93 9.39 0.76
CA ILE A 163 1.13 7.95 0.55
C ILE A 163 1.92 7.77 -0.75
N LEU A 164 3.11 7.19 -0.64
CA LEU A 164 3.96 6.86 -1.79
C LEU A 164 3.96 5.36 -2.01
N ASP A 165 3.30 4.90 -3.07
CA ASP A 165 3.26 3.47 -3.41
C ASP A 165 4.42 3.10 -4.36
N GLU A 166 4.82 1.83 -4.31
CA GLU A 166 5.88 1.24 -5.15
C GLU A 166 7.21 2.01 -5.12
N LEU A 167 7.57 2.59 -3.97
CA LEU A 167 8.80 3.40 -3.82
C LEU A 167 10.08 2.67 -4.22
N ASN A 168 10.09 1.35 -4.20
CA ASN A 168 11.21 0.53 -4.67
C ASN A 168 11.42 0.62 -6.19
N ARG A 169 10.50 1.17 -6.97
CA ARG A 169 10.64 1.27 -8.43
C ARG A 169 11.52 2.43 -8.88
N CYS A 170 11.81 3.40 -8.02
CA CYS A 170 12.60 4.57 -8.36
C CYS A 170 13.91 4.63 -7.56
N GLU A 171 14.88 5.40 -8.08
CA GLU A 171 16.10 5.73 -7.34
C GLU A 171 15.75 6.73 -6.22
N ILE A 172 15.33 6.22 -5.05
CA ILE A 172 14.84 7.03 -3.93
C ILE A 172 15.82 8.16 -3.58
N ASP A 173 17.12 7.88 -3.58
CA ASP A 173 18.13 8.89 -3.25
C ASP A 173 18.13 10.08 -4.22
N LYS A 174 17.98 9.80 -5.52
CA LYS A 174 17.95 10.80 -6.58
C LYS A 174 16.66 11.60 -6.55
N VAL A 175 15.55 10.91 -6.33
CA VAL A 175 14.22 11.51 -6.32
C VAL A 175 14.03 12.40 -5.09
N PHE A 176 14.50 11.97 -3.91
CA PHE A 176 14.38 12.75 -2.68
C PHE A 176 15.44 13.85 -2.56
N GLY A 177 16.63 13.71 -3.17
CA GLY A 177 17.60 14.80 -3.37
C GLY A 177 17.78 15.74 -2.15
N GLU A 178 17.29 16.98 -2.27
CA GLU A 178 17.40 18.02 -1.23
C GLU A 178 16.45 17.84 -0.04
N LEU A 179 15.37 17.06 -0.20
CA LEU A 179 14.38 16.79 0.85
C LEU A 179 14.98 16.04 2.04
N PHE A 180 16.06 15.32 1.80
CA PHE A 180 16.84 14.67 2.84
C PHE A 180 17.32 15.63 3.93
N THR A 181 17.74 16.84 3.57
CA THR A 181 18.14 17.84 4.55
C THR A 181 16.92 18.36 5.31
N ALA A 182 15.80 18.58 4.62
CA ALA A 182 14.57 19.07 5.23
C ALA A 182 13.94 18.06 6.21
N PHE A 183 13.93 16.77 5.88
CA PHE A 183 13.39 15.72 6.75
C PHE A 183 14.36 15.26 7.84
N GLY A 184 15.67 15.46 7.66
CA GLY A 184 16.71 15.05 8.62
C GLY A 184 16.97 16.03 9.77
N ASN A 185 16.44 17.26 9.73
CA ASN A 185 16.57 18.22 10.82
C ASN A 185 15.62 17.84 11.97
N ASP A 186 16.10 16.99 12.88
CA ASP A 186 15.41 16.60 14.13
C ASP A 186 15.46 17.69 15.22
N SER A 187 16.05 18.85 14.94
CA SER A 187 16.05 19.95 15.89
C SER A 187 14.65 20.56 15.96
N LEU A 188 13.94 20.32 17.07
CA LEU A 188 12.72 21.04 17.47
C LEU A 188 12.87 22.58 17.47
N THR A 189 14.11 23.08 17.34
CA THR A 189 14.48 24.49 17.35
C THR A 189 14.58 25.15 15.96
N THR A 190 14.54 24.38 14.87
CA THR A 190 14.67 24.92 13.50
C THR A 190 13.56 24.36 12.62
N ALA A 191 12.69 25.25 12.12
CA ALA A 191 11.60 24.86 11.23
C ALA A 191 12.16 24.17 9.96
N LYS A 192 11.62 22.99 9.64
CA LYS A 192 11.97 22.24 8.42
C LYS A 192 11.49 23.03 7.21
N SER A 193 12.34 23.24 6.21
CA SER A 193 11.97 24.02 5.02
C SER A 193 12.61 23.49 3.74
N ILE A 194 11.93 23.70 2.61
CA ILE A 194 12.41 23.37 1.27
C ILE A 194 12.49 24.66 0.47
N ARG A 195 13.60 24.86 -0.24
CA ARG A 195 13.75 25.98 -1.18
C ARG A 195 13.29 25.54 -2.57
N LEU A 196 12.32 26.25 -3.13
CA LEU A 196 11.77 25.98 -4.45
C LEU A 196 12.53 26.81 -5.49
N TRP A 197 13.59 26.24 -6.05
CA TRP A 197 14.48 26.94 -7.00
C TRP A 197 13.79 27.38 -8.30
N TYR A 198 12.69 26.72 -8.67
CA TYR A 198 11.90 27.01 -9.88
C TYR A 198 10.87 28.13 -9.67
N GLU A 199 10.63 28.56 -8.43
CA GLU A 199 9.68 29.63 -8.13
C GLU A 199 10.33 31.02 -8.32
N LYS A 200 9.65 31.88 -9.09
CA LYS A 200 10.10 33.26 -9.34
C LYS A 200 9.65 34.23 -8.25
N ASP A 201 8.49 33.97 -7.64
CA ASP A 201 7.90 34.79 -6.58
C ASP A 201 8.65 34.58 -5.25
N GLU A 202 9.19 35.64 -4.67
CA GLU A 202 9.87 35.60 -3.37
C GLU A 202 8.99 35.00 -2.25
N ASN A 203 7.68 35.19 -2.32
CA ASN A 203 6.74 34.63 -1.34
C ASN A 203 6.55 33.11 -1.46
N LYS A 204 6.99 32.52 -2.57
CA LYS A 204 6.86 31.08 -2.88
C LYS A 204 8.21 30.36 -2.97
N LYS A 205 9.33 31.08 -2.84
CA LYS A 205 10.67 30.47 -2.94
C LYS A 205 11.02 29.52 -1.79
N CYS A 206 10.30 29.57 -0.68
CA CYS A 206 10.56 28.72 0.48
C CYS A 206 9.25 28.28 1.12
N ILE A 207 9.12 26.97 1.35
CA ILE A 207 7.99 26.36 2.04
C ILE A 207 8.48 25.69 3.32
N TYR A 208 7.77 25.90 4.43
CA TYR A 208 8.04 25.24 5.70
C TYR A 208 7.15 24.00 5.85
N ILE A 209 7.74 22.91 6.30
CA ILE A 209 7.06 21.63 6.47
C ILE A 209 6.50 21.57 7.88
N PRO A 210 5.17 21.39 8.05
CA PRO A 210 4.57 21.19 9.36
C PRO A 210 5.12 19.94 10.07
N ASN A 211 5.35 20.04 11.38
CA ASN A 211 5.67 18.90 12.23
C ASN A 211 4.55 17.84 12.27
N ARG A 212 3.34 18.17 11.82
CA ARG A 212 2.22 17.23 11.59
C ARG A 212 2.33 16.43 10.29
N TYR A 213 3.12 16.88 9.32
CA TYR A 213 3.20 16.25 8.00
C TYR A 213 3.93 14.91 8.05
N ARG A 214 3.44 13.91 7.32
CA ARG A 214 4.03 12.58 7.23
C ARG A 214 4.01 12.07 5.80
N ILE A 215 5.06 11.30 5.49
CA ILE A 215 5.12 10.44 4.32
C ILE A 215 5.01 9.00 4.81
N ILE A 216 4.08 8.25 4.23
CA ILE A 216 3.94 6.80 4.38
C ILE A 216 4.32 6.15 3.05
N GLY A 217 5.52 5.59 3.00
CA GLY A 217 5.98 4.82 1.85
C GLY A 217 5.50 3.38 1.90
N ALA A 218 5.22 2.78 0.75
CA ALA A 218 5.01 1.34 0.60
C ALA A 218 6.04 0.77 -0.39
N MET A 219 6.71 -0.31 0.00
CA MET A 219 7.76 -0.98 -0.79
C MET A 219 7.54 -2.49 -0.86
N ASN A 220 7.74 -3.06 -2.04
CA ASN A 220 7.74 -4.51 -2.23
C ASN A 220 9.17 -5.04 -2.14
N ASN A 221 9.43 -5.95 -1.19
CA ASN A 221 10.79 -6.46 -0.93
C ASN A 221 11.23 -7.55 -1.91
N ILE A 222 10.31 -8.10 -2.71
CA ILE A 222 10.54 -9.26 -3.58
C ILE A 222 11.03 -8.86 -4.99
N ASP A 223 10.81 -7.61 -5.42
CA ASP A 223 11.19 -7.14 -6.75
C ASP A 223 12.69 -6.87 -6.86
N LYS A 224 13.53 -7.91 -6.76
CA LYS A 224 15.00 -7.87 -6.88
C LYS A 224 15.49 -7.13 -8.14
N ASN A 225 14.67 -7.05 -9.17
CA ASN A 225 14.96 -6.35 -10.44
C ASN A 225 14.95 -4.83 -10.31
N PHE A 226 14.33 -4.28 -9.26
CA PHE A 226 14.21 -2.85 -9.03
C PHE A 226 14.69 -2.41 -7.64
N VAL A 227 15.17 -3.31 -6.78
CA VAL A 227 15.67 -2.94 -5.44
C VAL A 227 16.95 -2.12 -5.59
N PHE A 228 16.81 -0.81 -5.70
CA PHE A 228 17.89 0.12 -5.41
C PHE A 228 18.22 -0.02 -3.92
N ASP A 229 19.52 -0.13 -3.60
CA ASP A 229 19.97 -0.26 -2.22
C ASP A 229 19.43 0.92 -1.39
N ILE A 230 18.68 0.60 -0.34
CA ILE A 230 18.20 1.60 0.62
C ILE A 230 19.43 2.25 1.27
N SER A 231 19.61 3.54 1.02
CA SER A 231 20.76 4.26 1.55
C SER A 231 20.68 4.40 3.07
N GLN A 232 21.85 4.43 3.71
CA GLN A 232 21.97 4.77 5.13
C GLN A 232 21.46 6.20 5.45
N GLY A 233 21.29 7.04 4.42
CA GLY A 233 20.65 8.35 4.54
C GLY A 233 19.14 8.26 4.70
N LEU A 234 18.49 7.28 4.05
CA LEU A 234 17.05 7.05 4.14
C LEU A 234 16.67 6.40 5.47
N SER A 235 17.46 5.44 5.96
CA SER A 235 17.24 4.73 7.25
C SER A 235 17.26 5.64 8.49
N ARG A 236 17.89 6.82 8.39
CA ARG A 236 17.89 7.81 9.48
C ARG A 236 16.64 8.67 9.51
N ARG A 237 15.88 8.75 8.41
CA ARG A 237 14.77 9.70 8.20
C ARG A 237 13.42 9.02 8.08
N PHE A 238 13.42 7.76 7.70
CA PHE A 238 12.26 6.89 7.65
C PHE A 238 12.43 5.76 8.64
N THR A 239 11.36 5.44 9.37
CA THR A 239 11.27 4.21 10.15
C THR A 239 10.76 3.11 9.24
N PHE A 240 11.57 2.07 9.04
CA PHE A 240 11.21 0.92 8.22
C PHE A 240 10.44 -0.08 9.07
N ILE A 241 9.27 -0.48 8.58
CA ILE A 241 8.35 -1.37 9.30
C ILE A 241 8.03 -2.53 8.38
N GLU A 242 8.37 -3.73 8.84
CA GLU A 242 8.16 -4.94 8.07
C GLU A 242 6.73 -5.48 8.24
N ILE A 243 6.00 -5.52 7.12
CA ILE A 243 4.66 -6.07 7.03
C ILE A 243 4.76 -7.47 6.44
N LEU A 244 4.73 -8.45 7.32
CA LEU A 244 4.70 -9.86 6.96
C LEU A 244 3.25 -10.37 6.86
N PRO A 245 3.01 -11.41 6.07
CA PRO A 245 1.73 -12.11 6.10
C PRO A 245 1.42 -12.63 7.53
N PRO A 246 0.15 -12.69 7.95
CA PRO A 246 -0.22 -13.19 9.28
C PRO A 246 0.36 -14.55 9.65
N ALA A 247 0.55 -14.76 10.96
CA ALA A 247 0.89 -16.05 11.54
C ALA A 247 -0.17 -17.14 11.22
N GLU A 248 0.25 -18.41 11.27
CA GLU A 248 -0.60 -19.56 10.90
C GLU A 248 -1.89 -19.64 11.72
N GLU A 249 -1.86 -19.21 12.98
CA GLU A 249 -3.04 -19.17 13.86
C GLU A 249 -4.19 -18.29 13.33
N TYR A 250 -3.88 -17.30 12.48
CA TYR A 250 -4.86 -16.40 11.88
C TYR A 250 -5.24 -16.77 10.45
N PHE A 251 -4.64 -17.84 9.88
CA PHE A 251 -4.82 -18.20 8.48
C PHE A 251 -6.29 -18.48 8.11
N GLU A 252 -7.05 -19.17 8.96
CA GLU A 252 -8.46 -19.43 8.68
C GLU A 252 -9.29 -18.14 8.64
N THR A 253 -9.00 -17.19 9.53
CA THR A 253 -9.67 -15.89 9.55
C THR A 253 -9.31 -15.06 8.32
N GLU A 254 -8.03 -15.08 7.91
CA GLU A 254 -7.56 -14.44 6.68
C GLU A 254 -8.28 -15.00 5.45
N VAL A 255 -8.43 -16.32 5.35
CA VAL A 255 -9.10 -16.97 4.21
C VAL A 255 -10.58 -16.63 4.16
N GLU A 256 -11.30 -16.64 5.28
CA GLU A 256 -12.71 -16.25 5.30
C GLU A 256 -12.90 -14.78 4.89
N ASN A 257 -12.04 -13.88 5.38
CA ASN A 257 -12.03 -12.49 4.92
C ASN A 257 -11.73 -12.38 3.42
N ALA A 258 -10.76 -13.18 2.93
CA ALA A 258 -10.42 -13.19 1.51
C ALA A 258 -11.59 -13.64 0.63
N LYS A 259 -12.36 -14.64 1.07
CA LYS A 259 -13.59 -15.10 0.40
C LYS A 259 -14.66 -14.03 0.35
N ILE A 260 -14.89 -13.30 1.45
CA ILE A 260 -15.83 -12.19 1.50
C ILE A 260 -15.45 -11.11 0.48
N GLN A 261 -14.16 -10.75 0.42
CA GLN A 261 -13.68 -9.74 -0.53
C GLN A 261 -13.77 -10.23 -1.98
N ALA A 262 -13.34 -11.47 -2.26
CA ALA A 262 -13.46 -12.09 -3.58
C ALA A 262 -14.92 -12.13 -4.05
N LYS A 263 -15.83 -12.57 -3.18
CA LYS A 263 -17.29 -12.57 -3.42
C LYS A 263 -17.80 -11.17 -3.78
N LYS A 264 -17.47 -10.15 -2.99
CA LYS A 264 -17.88 -8.75 -3.28
C LYS A 264 -17.38 -8.28 -4.64
N ARG A 265 -16.13 -8.59 -5.00
CA ARG A 265 -15.57 -8.25 -6.31
C ARG A 265 -16.29 -8.96 -7.45
N VAL A 266 -16.59 -10.25 -7.30
CA VAL A 266 -17.30 -11.02 -8.32
C VAL A 266 -18.73 -10.49 -8.50
N ILE A 267 -19.49 -10.27 -7.42
CA ILE A 267 -20.85 -9.71 -7.50
C ILE A 267 -20.85 -8.31 -8.15
N GLY A 268 -19.83 -7.50 -7.84
CA GLY A 268 -19.67 -6.17 -8.45
C GLY A 268 -19.37 -6.21 -9.96
N LYS A 269 -18.80 -7.32 -10.46
CA LYS A 269 -18.42 -7.49 -11.87
C LYS A 269 -19.43 -8.32 -12.67
N VAL A 270 -20.08 -9.29 -12.03
CA VAL A 270 -20.97 -10.28 -12.64
C VAL A 270 -22.30 -10.24 -11.91
N GLY A 271 -23.32 -9.65 -12.54
CA GLY A 271 -24.68 -9.62 -11.97
C GLY A 271 -25.47 -10.91 -12.23
N ASN A 272 -25.36 -11.47 -13.43
CA ASN A 272 -26.07 -12.67 -13.86
C ASN A 272 -25.16 -13.55 -14.73
N TYR A 273 -25.34 -14.87 -14.65
CA TYR A 273 -24.80 -15.85 -15.59
C TYR A 273 -25.95 -16.68 -16.15
N GLY A 274 -26.26 -16.52 -17.44
CA GLY A 274 -27.49 -17.05 -18.01
C GLY A 274 -28.74 -16.54 -17.27
N ALA A 275 -29.57 -17.46 -16.77
CA ALA A 275 -30.75 -17.14 -15.96
C ALA A 275 -30.44 -17.04 -14.45
N GLN A 276 -29.22 -17.38 -14.02
CA GLN A 276 -28.84 -17.42 -12.61
C GLN A 276 -28.31 -16.06 -12.17
N LYS A 277 -28.84 -15.56 -11.05
CA LYS A 277 -28.38 -14.31 -10.44
C LYS A 277 -27.21 -14.59 -9.52
N ILE A 278 -26.10 -13.88 -9.72
CA ILE A 278 -24.89 -14.01 -8.91
C ILE A 278 -25.01 -13.02 -7.75
N ASN A 279 -25.42 -13.52 -6.58
CA ASN A 279 -25.70 -12.72 -5.39
C ASN A 279 -25.20 -13.44 -4.11
N ASP A 280 -25.52 -12.90 -2.95
CA ASP A 280 -25.06 -13.49 -1.69
C ASP A 280 -25.50 -14.95 -1.48
N SER A 281 -26.73 -15.28 -1.86
CA SER A 281 -27.32 -16.62 -1.73
C SER A 281 -26.66 -17.64 -2.65
N PHE A 282 -26.24 -17.23 -3.86
CA PHE A 282 -25.45 -18.06 -4.77
C PHE A 282 -24.16 -18.54 -4.09
N PHE A 283 -23.41 -17.60 -3.49
CA PHE A 283 -22.15 -17.92 -2.82
C PHE A 283 -22.33 -18.69 -1.52
N GLU A 284 -23.42 -18.48 -0.79
CA GLU A 284 -23.75 -19.31 0.38
C GLU A 284 -24.00 -20.77 -0.03
N THR A 285 -24.67 -20.99 -1.17
CA THR A 285 -24.89 -22.35 -1.70
C THR A 285 -23.57 -23.00 -2.12
N LEU A 286 -22.74 -22.27 -2.87
CA LEU A 286 -21.44 -22.74 -3.33
C LEU A 286 -20.48 -23.05 -2.17
N ASN A 287 -20.33 -22.12 -1.23
CA ASN A 287 -19.38 -22.25 -0.12
C ASN A 287 -19.77 -23.36 0.87
N ASN A 288 -21.05 -23.74 0.93
CA ASN A 288 -21.52 -24.85 1.75
C ASN A 288 -21.55 -26.19 1.00
N HIS A 289 -21.22 -26.22 -0.30
CA HIS A 289 -21.23 -27.44 -1.08
C HIS A 289 -20.08 -28.37 -0.65
N GLY A 290 -20.39 -29.66 -0.38
CA GLY A 290 -19.42 -30.62 0.16
C GLY A 290 -18.18 -30.82 -0.73
N ALA A 291 -18.37 -30.84 -2.05
CA ALA A 291 -17.25 -30.91 -2.99
C ALA A 291 -16.36 -29.67 -2.90
N PHE A 292 -16.94 -28.47 -2.84
CA PHE A 292 -16.19 -27.22 -2.70
C PHE A 292 -15.39 -27.19 -1.39
N LEU A 293 -16.03 -27.49 -0.26
CA LEU A 293 -15.37 -27.52 1.06
C LEU A 293 -14.20 -28.50 1.10
N SER A 294 -14.37 -29.69 0.51
CA SER A 294 -13.30 -30.70 0.49
C SER A 294 -12.12 -30.31 -0.40
N SER A 295 -12.39 -29.64 -1.53
CA SER A 295 -11.36 -29.17 -2.46
C SER A 295 -10.67 -27.89 -1.96
N GLU A 296 -11.42 -26.99 -1.33
CA GLU A 296 -10.91 -25.79 -0.66
C GLU A 296 -9.90 -26.16 0.42
N ARG A 297 -10.14 -27.25 1.16
CA ARG A 297 -9.18 -27.76 2.15
C ARG A 297 -7.81 -28.07 1.52
N GLU A 298 -7.78 -28.71 0.35
CA GLU A 298 -6.53 -29.01 -0.36
C GLU A 298 -5.82 -27.73 -0.82
N MET A 299 -6.55 -26.72 -1.29
CA MET A 299 -6.00 -25.40 -1.60
C MET A 299 -5.42 -24.71 -0.36
N LYS A 300 -6.14 -24.73 0.76
CA LYS A 300 -5.69 -24.19 2.05
C LYS A 300 -4.41 -24.88 2.51
N ASP A 301 -4.35 -26.20 2.44
CA ASP A 301 -3.19 -26.99 2.84
C ASP A 301 -1.98 -26.73 1.94
N PHE A 302 -2.20 -26.54 0.63
CA PHE A 302 -1.16 -26.10 -0.31
C PHE A 302 -0.60 -24.72 0.06
N ILE A 303 -1.46 -23.73 0.35
CA ILE A 303 -1.03 -22.38 0.75
C ILE A 303 -0.28 -22.42 2.09
N ARG A 304 -0.76 -23.21 3.07
CA ARG A 304 -0.06 -23.40 4.35
C ARG A 304 1.33 -23.98 4.15
N HIS A 305 1.44 -25.00 3.29
CA HIS A 305 2.70 -25.66 2.99
C HIS A 305 3.71 -24.67 2.38
N ILE A 306 3.25 -23.79 1.48
CA ILE A 306 4.09 -22.73 0.91
C ILE A 306 4.56 -21.71 1.94
N ARG A 307 3.66 -21.30 2.84
CA ARG A 307 3.83 -20.08 3.66
C ARG A 307 4.40 -20.35 5.05
N TYR A 308 4.05 -21.47 5.70
CA TYR A 308 4.32 -21.69 7.14
C TYR A 308 5.24 -22.86 7.45
N GLN A 309 5.62 -23.66 6.46
CA GLN A 309 6.50 -24.78 6.73
C GLN A 309 7.81 -24.27 7.36
N ARG A 310 8.42 -25.03 8.28
CA ARG A 310 9.55 -24.50 9.06
C ARG A 310 10.84 -24.60 8.25
N ALA A 311 11.79 -23.70 8.52
CA ALA A 311 13.10 -23.67 7.88
C ALA A 311 13.94 -24.96 8.05
N GLU A 312 13.57 -25.83 9.00
CA GLU A 312 14.19 -27.14 9.23
C GLU A 312 13.74 -28.20 8.20
N ASP A 313 12.71 -27.91 7.41
CA ASP A 313 12.22 -28.78 6.35
C ASP A 313 12.90 -28.43 5.02
N ALA A 314 13.53 -29.41 4.38
CA ALA A 314 14.23 -29.22 3.11
C ALA A 314 13.31 -28.68 2.00
N SER A 315 12.00 -28.86 2.14
CA SER A 315 10.97 -28.37 1.23
C SER A 315 10.47 -26.95 1.50
N TYR A 316 11.01 -26.26 2.50
CA TYR A 316 10.61 -24.90 2.84
C TYR A 316 10.93 -23.90 1.72
N LEU A 317 9.89 -23.46 1.03
CA LEU A 317 9.99 -22.37 0.07
C LEU A 317 10.07 -21.02 0.80
N GLY A 318 9.26 -20.82 1.84
CA GLY A 318 9.19 -19.55 2.58
C GLY A 318 8.63 -18.41 1.75
N LEU A 319 7.77 -18.74 0.79
CA LEU A 319 7.11 -17.74 -0.03
C LEU A 319 6.03 -17.05 0.81
N ALA A 320 6.28 -15.78 1.07
CA ALA A 320 5.41 -14.94 1.86
C ALA A 320 4.26 -14.42 0.99
N LEU A 321 3.28 -15.30 0.71
CA LEU A 321 2.06 -14.95 -0.01
C LEU A 321 1.21 -13.97 0.81
N GLY A 322 0.93 -12.81 0.22
CA GLY A 322 0.04 -11.82 0.80
C GLY A 322 -1.45 -12.17 0.67
N THR A 323 -2.27 -11.53 1.50
CA THR A 323 -3.74 -11.71 1.50
C THR A 323 -4.35 -11.37 0.14
N ALA A 324 -3.82 -10.40 -0.60
CA ALA A 324 -4.34 -10.01 -1.91
C ALA A 324 -4.21 -11.13 -2.95
N GLN A 325 -3.13 -11.92 -2.91
CA GLN A 325 -2.97 -13.08 -3.79
C GLN A 325 -3.99 -14.17 -3.44
N ILE A 326 -4.31 -14.35 -2.16
CA ILE A 326 -5.37 -15.28 -1.72
C ILE A 326 -6.73 -14.79 -2.24
N ILE A 327 -7.02 -13.49 -2.12
CA ILE A 327 -8.25 -12.89 -2.67
C ILE A 327 -8.34 -13.13 -4.19
N ASP A 328 -7.27 -12.87 -4.94
CA ASP A 328 -7.23 -13.05 -6.41
C ASP A 328 -7.41 -14.52 -6.81
N ALA A 329 -6.86 -15.44 -6.01
CA ALA A 329 -7.05 -16.88 -6.22
C ALA A 329 -8.53 -17.29 -6.02
N TYR A 330 -9.18 -16.86 -4.94
CA TYR A 330 -10.62 -17.12 -4.73
C TYR A 330 -11.49 -16.42 -5.79
N GLU A 331 -11.16 -15.19 -6.16
CA GLU A 331 -11.87 -14.44 -7.21
C GLU A 331 -11.82 -15.20 -8.54
N THR A 332 -10.63 -15.68 -8.94
CA THR A 332 -10.45 -16.48 -10.17
C THR A 332 -11.18 -17.83 -10.08
N LEU A 333 -11.12 -18.51 -8.92
CA LEU A 333 -11.81 -19.77 -8.67
C LEU A 333 -13.33 -19.61 -8.81
N TYR A 334 -13.90 -18.59 -8.16
CA TYR A 334 -15.32 -18.28 -8.24
C TYR A 334 -15.77 -17.97 -9.66
N ILE A 335 -15.00 -17.16 -10.40
CA ILE A 335 -15.31 -16.86 -11.81
C ILE A 335 -15.28 -18.14 -12.65
N SER A 336 -14.29 -19.01 -12.41
CA SER A 336 -14.15 -20.27 -13.16
C SER A 336 -15.32 -21.22 -12.90
N LEU A 337 -15.75 -21.36 -11.63
CA LEU A 337 -16.92 -22.15 -11.25
C LEU A 337 -18.22 -21.59 -11.84
N ILE A 338 -18.38 -20.26 -11.89
CA ILE A 338 -19.53 -19.63 -12.55
C ILE A 338 -19.54 -19.93 -14.05
N LEU A 339 -18.38 -19.79 -14.71
CA LEU A 339 -18.27 -19.95 -16.16
C LEU A 339 -18.44 -21.39 -16.64
N ASP A 340 -18.05 -22.37 -15.83
CA ASP A 340 -18.25 -23.79 -16.12
C ASP A 340 -19.74 -24.18 -16.12
N GLY A 341 -20.61 -23.34 -15.57
CA GLY A 341 -22.06 -23.52 -15.60
C GLY A 341 -22.52 -24.78 -14.86
N SER A 342 -21.68 -25.30 -13.96
CA SER A 342 -21.94 -26.52 -13.22
C SER A 342 -23.19 -26.32 -12.36
N ASP A 343 -24.23 -27.13 -12.60
CA ASP A 343 -25.35 -27.22 -11.68
C ASP A 343 -24.78 -27.65 -10.32
N PHE A 344 -25.00 -26.85 -9.27
CA PHE A 344 -24.48 -27.15 -7.94
C PHE A 344 -24.94 -28.51 -7.43
N ALA A 345 -26.03 -29.07 -7.97
CA ALA A 345 -26.49 -30.42 -7.65
C ALA A 345 -25.53 -31.54 -8.13
N ILE A 346 -24.65 -31.27 -9.10
CA ILE A 346 -23.78 -32.25 -9.76
C ILE A 346 -22.30 -31.86 -9.64
N LEU A 347 -21.96 -30.91 -8.77
CA LEU A 347 -20.58 -30.44 -8.63
C LEU A 347 -19.70 -31.53 -8.00
N GLU A 348 -18.84 -32.16 -8.80
CA GLU A 348 -17.93 -33.19 -8.32
C GLU A 348 -16.64 -32.60 -7.75
N LYS A 349 -16.07 -33.29 -6.75
CA LYS A 349 -14.80 -32.87 -6.12
C LYS A 349 -13.67 -32.69 -7.16
N LYS A 350 -13.61 -33.61 -8.13
CA LYS A 350 -12.57 -33.67 -9.15
C LYS A 350 -12.57 -32.43 -10.05
N ASP A 351 -13.74 -31.92 -10.40
CA ASP A 351 -13.87 -30.75 -11.26
C ASP A 351 -13.41 -29.49 -10.53
N VAL A 352 -13.84 -29.33 -9.27
CA VAL A 352 -13.38 -28.23 -8.41
C VAL A 352 -11.87 -28.29 -8.19
N LEU A 353 -11.29 -29.47 -7.96
CA LEU A 353 -9.85 -29.64 -7.80
C LEU A 353 -9.07 -29.27 -9.08
N SER A 354 -9.57 -29.66 -10.25
CA SER A 354 -8.96 -29.28 -11.54
C SER A 354 -8.94 -27.76 -11.74
N MET A 355 -9.98 -27.06 -11.28
CA MET A 355 -10.02 -25.60 -11.28
C MET A 355 -9.08 -24.99 -10.25
N ILE A 356 -9.02 -25.54 -9.04
CA ILE A 356 -8.07 -25.11 -8.00
C ILE A 356 -6.63 -25.27 -8.52
N ASP A 357 -6.28 -26.41 -9.10
CA ASP A 357 -4.94 -26.63 -9.68
C ASP A 357 -4.62 -25.59 -10.77
N MET A 358 -5.59 -25.26 -11.63
CA MET A 358 -5.43 -24.18 -12.61
C MET A 358 -5.19 -22.81 -11.94
N VAL A 359 -5.96 -22.49 -10.90
CA VAL A 359 -5.85 -21.22 -10.15
C VAL A 359 -4.49 -21.13 -9.46
N VAL A 360 -4.08 -22.20 -8.77
CA VAL A 360 -2.77 -22.26 -8.10
C VAL A 360 -1.64 -22.08 -9.12
N ALA A 361 -1.69 -22.81 -10.24
CA ALA A 361 -0.69 -22.71 -11.31
C ALA A 361 -0.60 -21.31 -11.94
N SER A 362 -1.71 -20.58 -12.03
CA SER A 362 -1.77 -19.28 -12.72
C SER A 362 -1.63 -18.06 -11.80
N ARG A 363 -1.98 -18.18 -10.52
CA ARG A 363 -1.98 -17.05 -9.56
C ARG A 363 -0.94 -17.17 -8.45
N ILE A 364 -0.70 -18.39 -7.96
CA ILE A 364 0.19 -18.63 -6.83
C ILE A 364 1.60 -18.94 -7.31
N VAL A 365 1.76 -19.89 -8.24
CA VAL A 365 3.08 -20.34 -8.72
C VAL A 365 3.92 -19.20 -9.32
N PRO A 366 3.37 -18.23 -10.08
CA PRO A 366 4.20 -17.14 -10.61
C PRO A 366 4.89 -16.27 -9.56
N GLN A 367 4.41 -16.28 -8.31
CA GLN A 367 5.04 -15.55 -7.20
C GLN A 367 6.36 -16.17 -6.74
N ILE A 368 6.66 -17.39 -7.22
CA ILE A 368 7.85 -18.18 -6.89
C ILE A 368 9.05 -17.76 -7.77
N ASP A 369 8.85 -16.86 -8.74
CA ASP A 369 9.92 -16.36 -9.58
C ASP A 369 11.06 -15.72 -8.75
N GLY A 370 12.31 -15.93 -9.16
CA GLY A 370 13.50 -15.41 -8.49
C GLY A 370 13.92 -16.11 -7.18
N PHE A 371 13.32 -17.27 -6.86
CA PHE A 371 13.78 -18.17 -5.80
C PHE A 371 14.99 -19.00 -6.21
N ASP A 372 15.75 -19.47 -5.23
CA ASP A 372 16.94 -20.31 -5.45
C ASP A 372 16.56 -21.68 -6.03
N TYR A 373 17.31 -22.12 -7.05
CA TYR A 373 17.07 -23.39 -7.75
C TYR A 373 17.00 -24.59 -6.80
N MET A 374 17.92 -24.69 -5.82
CA MET A 374 17.94 -25.85 -4.91
C MET A 374 16.69 -25.88 -4.02
N LYS A 375 16.24 -24.71 -3.56
CA LYS A 375 14.98 -24.59 -2.80
C LYS A 375 13.76 -24.96 -3.64
N LEU A 376 13.72 -24.48 -4.89
CA LEU A 376 12.63 -24.79 -5.81
C LEU A 376 12.54 -26.28 -6.13
N ASN A 377 13.69 -26.91 -6.37
CA ASN A 377 13.74 -28.33 -6.67
C ASN A 377 13.34 -29.20 -5.46
N ALA A 378 13.78 -28.83 -4.25
CA ALA A 378 13.37 -29.52 -3.03
C ALA A 378 11.87 -29.36 -2.75
N PHE A 379 11.31 -28.16 -2.94
CA PHE A 379 9.88 -27.89 -2.83
C PHE A 379 9.06 -28.70 -3.86
N TYR A 380 9.50 -28.71 -5.13
CA TYR A 380 8.87 -29.51 -6.18
C TYR A 380 8.86 -31.01 -5.85
N THR A 381 9.98 -31.54 -5.34
CA THR A 381 10.11 -32.95 -4.96
C THR A 381 9.13 -33.29 -3.83
N ALA A 382 9.06 -32.46 -2.79
CA ALA A 382 8.17 -32.70 -1.66
C ALA A 382 6.68 -32.63 -2.04
N ILE A 383 6.27 -31.71 -2.91
CA ILE A 383 4.89 -31.67 -3.42
C ILE A 383 4.60 -32.88 -4.31
N SER A 384 5.59 -33.37 -5.06
CA SER A 384 5.43 -34.52 -5.95
C SER A 384 5.27 -35.84 -5.20
N GLU A 385 5.86 -35.96 -4.00
CA GLU A 385 5.79 -37.17 -3.18
C GLU A 385 4.57 -37.22 -2.25
N LYS A 386 3.97 -36.08 -1.91
CA LYS A 386 2.80 -36.00 -1.04
C LYS A 386 1.51 -36.39 -1.78
N SER A 387 0.86 -37.44 -1.27
CA SER A 387 -0.41 -37.95 -1.84
C SER A 387 -1.54 -36.91 -1.88
N GLU A 388 -1.51 -35.93 -0.97
CA GLU A 388 -2.47 -34.82 -0.87
C GLU A 388 -2.39 -33.87 -2.08
N PHE A 389 -1.27 -33.82 -2.80
CA PHE A 389 -1.07 -32.96 -3.96
C PHE A 389 -1.03 -33.73 -5.28
N ASN A 390 -1.54 -34.97 -5.32
CA ASN A 390 -1.53 -35.80 -6.52
C ASN A 390 -2.28 -35.17 -7.70
N MET A 391 -3.32 -34.38 -7.45
CA MET A 391 -4.15 -33.77 -8.49
C MET A 391 -3.63 -32.39 -8.96
N PHE A 392 -2.50 -31.91 -8.43
CA PHE A 392 -1.91 -30.60 -8.74
C PHE A 392 -0.95 -30.65 -9.94
N ASP A 393 -1.35 -31.32 -11.02
CA ASP A 393 -0.47 -31.60 -12.17
C ASP A 393 -0.07 -30.32 -12.92
N LYS A 394 -0.98 -29.36 -13.10
CA LYS A 394 -0.69 -28.07 -13.74
C LYS A 394 0.23 -27.22 -12.87
N SER A 395 0.01 -27.22 -11.56
CA SER A 395 0.84 -26.49 -10.60
C SER A 395 2.26 -27.06 -10.57
N LYS A 396 2.41 -28.39 -10.49
CA LYS A 396 3.71 -29.07 -10.59
C LYS A 396 4.42 -28.74 -11.90
N SER A 397 3.70 -28.82 -13.02
CA SER A 397 4.23 -28.48 -14.34
C SER A 397 4.65 -27.01 -14.45
N ALA A 398 3.91 -26.09 -13.82
CA ALA A 398 4.25 -24.68 -13.77
C ALA A 398 5.49 -24.42 -12.92
N ILE A 399 5.63 -25.07 -11.76
CA ILE A 399 6.82 -24.98 -10.91
C ILE A 399 8.06 -25.48 -11.66
N LEU A 400 7.93 -26.59 -12.40
CA LEU A 400 9.02 -27.16 -13.17
C LEU A 400 9.60 -26.18 -14.21
N LYS A 401 8.79 -25.27 -14.75
CA LYS A 401 9.25 -24.22 -15.70
C LYS A 401 10.13 -23.15 -15.06
N TYR A 402 10.15 -23.03 -13.74
CA TYR A 402 11.06 -22.13 -13.02
C TYR A 402 12.35 -22.83 -12.57
N ILE A 403 12.38 -24.17 -12.66
CA ILE A 403 13.55 -25.00 -12.37
C ILE A 403 14.43 -25.13 -13.63
N HIS A 404 13.81 -25.24 -14.81
CA HIS A 404 14.47 -25.32 -16.12
C HIS A 404 14.61 -23.95 -16.75
#